data_AF-A0A679KAN3-F1
#
_entry.id   AF-A0A679KAN3-F1
#
_cell.length_a   1.000
_cell.length_b   1.000
_cell.length_c   1.000
_cell.angle_alpha   90.00
_cell.angle_beta   90.00
_cell.angle_gamma   90.00
#
_symmetry.space_group_name_H-M   'P 1'
#
loop_
_entity.id
_entity.type
_entity.pdbx_description
1 polymer ?
#
loop_
_entity_poly.entity_id
_entity_poly.type
_entity_poly.pdbx_seq_one_letter_code
_entity_poly.pdbx_strand_id
1 'polypeptide(L)'
;MGVRQSEIAKLTSAFEEQRFTMDGVEAWSARGLMPLFGYESWQNFQSAIDRAVTACTSAGKDASRHFIPVVGDLDITGDRIFNGVIKKSGRGRPPEGMILSRFAAYLVALNGDPTKEAIAFAQVYFAMQTRSMELLEQHLAEVERLEARRQLSQTEKDLSSALYNHGVDDTGFSIIRSRGDEALFGLTTKEMKDRLKCGSAPLANRLPTVIIRAKDLAAEMTAYNTRANKLRGVRPIGDEHVRNNQNVRSALMSSGINPARVEPDEDTAKLERRHKSQHGKVALSAQELPALLPPSEPTPKAAPPVPTKKPTTKEMIKWFVSIYDRAVDRSPSDGGEYAYPLIDIEDVLIGQFPTASDRVIAKAVEELEEEGPWVLAPGADEYYESLER
;
A
#
# COMPACT_ATOMS: atom_id res chain seq x y z
N MET A 1 27.26 10.97 -15.72
CA MET A 1 26.63 12.18 -16.27
C MET A 1 25.21 12.20 -15.75
N GLY A 2 24.89 13.08 -14.82
CA GLY A 2 23.52 13.18 -14.30
C GLY A 2 22.56 13.61 -15.40
N VAL A 3 21.46 12.88 -15.55
CA VAL A 3 20.36 13.24 -16.44
C VAL A 3 19.91 14.65 -16.07
N ARG A 4 19.88 15.56 -17.04
CA ARG A 4 19.52 16.96 -16.78
C ARG A 4 18.05 17.03 -16.36
N GLN A 5 17.70 17.95 -15.46
CA GLN A 5 16.32 18.11 -14.94
C GLN A 5 15.27 18.30 -16.06
N SER A 6 15.66 18.90 -17.19
CA SER A 6 14.82 19.04 -18.39
C SER A 6 14.57 17.72 -19.13
N GLU A 7 15.48 16.76 -19.02
CA GLU A 7 15.42 15.45 -19.66
C GLU A 7 14.57 14.47 -18.83
N ILE A 8 14.67 14.55 -17.49
CA ILE A 8 13.75 13.89 -16.57
C ILE A 8 12.31 14.34 -16.85
N ALA A 9 12.06 15.66 -16.90
CA ALA A 9 10.72 16.19 -17.16
C ALA A 9 10.16 15.72 -18.52
N LYS A 10 11.00 15.70 -19.56
CA LYS A 10 10.61 15.22 -20.89
C LYS A 10 10.27 13.73 -20.91
N LEU A 11 11.08 12.89 -20.26
CA LEU A 11 10.82 11.45 -20.17
C LEU A 11 9.57 11.17 -19.35
N THR A 12 9.38 11.84 -18.21
CA THR A 12 8.15 11.74 -17.41
C THR A 12 6.92 12.07 -18.25
N SER A 13 6.91 13.21 -18.99
CA SER A 13 5.80 13.56 -19.88
C SER A 13 5.54 12.49 -20.94
N ALA A 14 6.59 11.87 -21.49
CA ALA A 14 6.43 10.82 -22.48
C ALA A 14 5.77 9.55 -21.88
N PHE A 15 6.10 9.15 -20.66
CA PHE A 15 5.41 8.05 -19.96
C PHE A 15 3.95 8.39 -19.63
N GLU A 16 3.67 9.65 -19.27
CA GLU A 16 2.32 10.16 -19.00
C GLU A 16 1.45 10.21 -20.27
N GLU A 17 1.98 10.61 -21.42
CA GLU A 17 1.25 10.65 -22.69
C GLU A 17 0.78 9.26 -23.15
N GLN A 18 1.59 8.22 -22.84
CA GLN A 18 1.25 6.82 -23.12
C GLN A 18 0.23 6.23 -22.12
N ARG A 19 -0.01 6.89 -20.98
CA ARG A 19 -0.99 6.45 -19.98
C ARG A 19 -2.41 6.65 -20.51
N PHE A 20 -3.25 5.65 -20.35
CA PHE A 20 -4.70 5.73 -20.58
C PHE A 20 -5.47 5.02 -19.47
N THR A 21 -6.80 5.20 -19.46
CA THR A 21 -7.68 4.55 -18.50
C THR A 21 -8.46 3.44 -19.19
N MET A 22 -8.47 2.25 -18.61
CA MET A 22 -9.27 1.10 -19.04
C MET A 22 -10.11 0.64 -17.85
N ASP A 23 -11.44 0.66 -17.98
CA ASP A 23 -12.39 0.31 -16.91
C ASP A 23 -12.14 1.05 -15.59
N GLY A 24 -11.73 2.33 -15.67
CA GLY A 24 -11.41 3.15 -14.50
C GLY A 24 -10.01 2.91 -13.91
N VAL A 25 -9.21 2.01 -14.50
CA VAL A 25 -7.85 1.67 -14.04
C VAL A 25 -6.81 2.21 -15.02
N GLU A 26 -5.72 2.77 -14.50
CA GLU A 26 -4.61 3.23 -15.33
C GLU A 26 -3.86 2.06 -16.00
N ALA A 27 -3.61 2.23 -17.29
CA ALA A 27 -2.98 1.24 -18.13
C ALA A 27 -2.07 1.88 -19.18
N TRP A 28 -1.15 1.06 -19.70
CA TRP A 28 -0.22 1.41 -20.75
C TRP A 28 -0.22 0.36 -21.85
N SER A 29 0.01 0.80 -23.08
CA SER A 29 0.29 -0.12 -24.18
C SER A 29 1.76 -0.53 -24.10
N ALA A 30 2.04 -1.83 -24.08
CA ALA A 30 3.40 -2.36 -24.17
C ALA A 30 4.13 -1.81 -25.41
N ARG A 31 3.43 -1.60 -26.53
CA ARG A 31 4.00 -0.97 -27.73
C ARG A 31 4.37 0.49 -27.52
N GLY A 32 3.55 1.23 -26.79
CA GLY A 32 3.83 2.62 -26.43
C GLY A 32 5.01 2.75 -25.47
N LEU A 33 5.17 1.79 -24.56
CA LEU A 33 6.27 1.76 -23.59
C LEU A 33 7.59 1.23 -24.18
N MET A 34 7.57 0.34 -25.18
CA MET A 34 8.76 -0.24 -25.79
C MET A 34 9.87 0.79 -26.14
N PRO A 35 9.58 1.89 -26.89
CA PRO A 35 10.60 2.90 -27.19
C PRO A 35 11.02 3.68 -25.93
N LEU A 36 10.12 3.90 -24.98
CA LEU A 36 10.41 4.59 -23.72
C LEU A 36 11.29 3.77 -22.78
N PHE A 37 11.26 2.44 -22.90
CA PHE A 37 12.17 1.51 -22.24
C PHE A 37 13.48 1.27 -23.03
N GLY A 38 13.67 1.94 -24.17
CA GLY A 38 14.89 1.86 -24.97
C GLY A 38 15.05 0.58 -25.79
N TYR A 39 13.94 -0.09 -26.14
CA TYR A 39 13.95 -1.25 -27.03
C TYR A 39 13.55 -0.87 -28.45
N GLU A 40 14.39 -1.26 -29.42
CA GLU A 40 14.14 -1.05 -30.85
C GLU A 40 13.41 -2.23 -31.50
N SER A 41 13.57 -3.44 -30.93
CA SER A 41 12.97 -4.68 -31.41
C SER A 41 11.93 -5.19 -30.42
N TRP A 42 10.74 -5.50 -30.95
CA TRP A 42 9.65 -6.11 -30.19
C TRP A 42 10.05 -7.46 -29.58
N GLN A 43 10.83 -8.27 -30.29
CA GLN A 43 11.25 -9.59 -29.81
C GLN A 43 12.09 -9.46 -28.52
N ASN A 44 12.97 -8.46 -28.46
CA ASN A 44 13.79 -8.20 -27.28
C ASN A 44 12.94 -7.67 -26.12
N PHE A 45 11.97 -6.81 -26.41
CA PHE A 45 11.05 -6.30 -25.39
C PHE A 45 10.09 -7.37 -24.88
N GLN A 46 9.61 -8.27 -25.75
CA GLN A 46 8.77 -9.41 -25.40
C GLN A 46 9.48 -10.31 -24.38
N SER A 47 10.80 -10.52 -24.51
CA SER A 47 11.56 -11.27 -23.51
C SER A 47 11.54 -10.62 -22.11
N ALA A 48 11.58 -9.28 -22.03
CA ALA A 48 11.42 -8.58 -20.76
C ALA A 48 10.00 -8.74 -20.19
N ILE A 49 8.98 -8.70 -21.05
CA ILE A 49 7.58 -8.96 -20.69
C ILE A 49 7.41 -10.40 -20.18
N ASP A 50 7.95 -11.39 -20.86
CA ASP A 50 7.79 -12.80 -20.49
C ASP A 50 8.43 -13.10 -19.12
N ARG A 51 9.59 -12.46 -18.83
CA ARG A 51 10.21 -12.49 -17.51
C ARG A 51 9.33 -11.82 -16.44
N ALA A 52 8.73 -10.68 -16.76
CA ALA A 52 7.82 -9.97 -15.86
C ALA A 52 6.53 -10.77 -15.56
N VAL A 53 5.97 -11.45 -16.56
CA VAL A 53 4.83 -12.37 -16.40
C VAL A 53 5.22 -13.53 -15.48
N THR A 54 6.39 -14.12 -15.71
CA THR A 54 6.90 -15.21 -14.87
C THR A 54 7.06 -14.76 -13.42
N ALA A 55 7.68 -13.61 -13.18
CA ALA A 55 7.83 -13.02 -11.86
C ALA A 55 6.46 -12.78 -11.17
N CYS A 56 5.48 -12.27 -11.92
CA CYS A 56 4.12 -12.07 -11.43
C CYS A 56 3.48 -13.38 -10.97
N THR A 57 3.58 -14.43 -11.78
CA THR A 57 3.02 -15.75 -11.43
C THR A 57 3.75 -16.41 -10.26
N SER A 58 5.08 -16.29 -10.19
CA SER A 58 5.88 -16.83 -9.09
C SER A 58 5.57 -16.14 -7.75
N ALA A 59 5.21 -14.86 -7.78
CA ALA A 59 4.72 -14.11 -6.62
C ALA A 59 3.26 -14.44 -6.23
N GLY A 60 2.65 -15.47 -6.83
CA GLY A 60 1.28 -15.90 -6.53
C GLY A 60 0.19 -14.94 -7.01
N LYS A 61 0.51 -14.00 -7.92
CA LYS A 61 -0.45 -13.05 -8.49
C LYS A 61 -1.02 -13.56 -9.82
N ASP A 62 -2.27 -13.21 -10.09
CA ASP A 62 -2.94 -13.55 -11.36
C ASP A 62 -2.46 -12.64 -12.49
N ALA A 63 -1.47 -13.10 -13.26
CA ALA A 63 -0.88 -12.35 -14.37
C ALA A 63 -1.91 -11.94 -15.44
N SER A 64 -3.02 -12.66 -15.59
CA SER A 64 -4.04 -12.34 -16.60
C SER A 64 -4.78 -11.02 -16.33
N ARG A 65 -4.75 -10.54 -15.07
CA ARG A 65 -5.32 -9.24 -14.66
C ARG A 65 -4.41 -8.06 -14.93
N HIS A 66 -3.12 -8.33 -15.16
CA HIS A 66 -2.08 -7.31 -15.25
C HIS A 66 -1.46 -7.22 -16.64
N PHE A 67 -1.39 -8.34 -17.36
CA PHE A 67 -0.82 -8.48 -18.69
C PHE A 67 -1.93 -8.95 -19.66
N ILE A 68 -2.64 -8.00 -20.27
CA ILE A 68 -3.84 -8.27 -21.07
C ILE A 68 -3.44 -8.33 -22.55
N PRO A 69 -3.51 -9.50 -23.21
CA PRO A 69 -3.19 -9.61 -24.63
C PRO A 69 -4.26 -8.94 -25.50
N VAL A 70 -3.85 -8.16 -26.51
CA VAL A 70 -4.75 -7.50 -27.46
C VAL A 70 -4.58 -8.10 -28.85
N VAL A 71 -5.69 -8.37 -29.53
CA VAL A 71 -5.72 -8.83 -30.93
C VAL A 71 -6.50 -7.82 -31.78
N GLY A 72 -5.81 -7.12 -32.70
CA GLY A 72 -6.40 -6.13 -33.62
C GLY A 72 -5.77 -4.73 -33.50
N ASP A 73 -6.20 -3.79 -34.36
CA ASP A 73 -5.77 -2.38 -34.30
C ASP A 73 -6.35 -1.69 -33.06
N LEU A 74 -5.48 -1.05 -32.28
CA LEU A 74 -5.87 -0.25 -31.14
C LEU A 74 -6.38 1.10 -31.68
N ASP A 75 -7.71 1.30 -31.76
CA ASP A 75 -8.25 2.61 -32.11
C ASP A 75 -8.14 3.53 -30.88
N ILE A 76 -7.06 4.30 -30.83
CA ILE A 76 -6.79 5.28 -29.77
C ILE A 76 -7.33 6.64 -30.24
N THR A 77 -8.63 6.76 -30.47
CA THR A 77 -9.25 8.07 -30.80
C THR A 77 -10.30 8.50 -29.78
N GLY A 78 -10.16 9.75 -29.31
CA GLY A 78 -11.22 10.57 -28.70
C GLY A 78 -11.60 10.24 -27.27
N ASP A 79 -12.13 9.05 -27.05
CA ASP A 79 -12.56 8.52 -25.75
C ASP A 79 -11.97 7.12 -25.63
N ARG A 80 -10.88 7.00 -24.85
CA ARG A 80 -10.07 5.78 -24.68
C ARG A 80 -10.87 4.64 -24.03
N ILE A 81 -11.78 4.02 -24.79
CA ILE A 81 -12.55 2.84 -24.43
C ILE A 81 -12.02 1.68 -25.29
N PHE A 82 -11.53 0.63 -24.62
CA PHE A 82 -11.06 -0.58 -25.29
C PHE A 82 -12.26 -1.38 -25.83
N ASN A 83 -12.46 -1.38 -27.15
CA ASN A 83 -13.49 -2.18 -27.84
C ASN A 83 -12.91 -3.48 -28.49
N GLY A 84 -11.79 -3.99 -27.98
CA GLY A 84 -11.13 -5.17 -28.55
C GLY A 84 -11.79 -6.49 -28.11
N VAL A 85 -12.07 -7.38 -29.08
CA VAL A 85 -12.58 -8.74 -28.82
C VAL A 85 -11.41 -9.73 -28.66
N ILE A 86 -11.42 -10.53 -27.60
CA ILE A 86 -10.49 -11.67 -27.43
C ILE A 86 -10.88 -12.77 -28.43
N LYS A 87 -10.11 -12.97 -29.51
CA LYS A 87 -10.22 -14.16 -30.39
C LYS A 87 -8.86 -14.80 -30.67
N LYS A 88 -8.82 -16.14 -30.66
CA LYS A 88 -7.67 -16.97 -31.04
C LYS A 88 -7.24 -16.62 -32.48
N SER A 89 -5.98 -16.26 -32.68
CA SER A 89 -5.45 -15.88 -33.99
C SER A 89 -5.38 -17.08 -34.94
N GLY A 90 -5.89 -16.89 -36.17
CA GLY A 90 -5.71 -17.81 -37.29
C GLY A 90 -4.48 -17.41 -38.10
N ARG A 91 -3.59 -18.38 -38.33
CA ARG A 91 -2.44 -18.38 -39.26
C ARG A 91 -1.58 -17.10 -39.27
N GLY A 92 -0.55 -17.08 -38.43
CA GLY A 92 0.79 -16.68 -38.86
C GLY A 92 1.36 -15.34 -38.39
N ARG A 93 0.62 -14.52 -37.62
CA ARG A 93 1.19 -13.34 -36.94
C ARG A 93 0.78 -13.35 -35.46
N PRO A 94 1.71 -13.29 -34.50
CA PRO A 94 1.36 -13.15 -33.09
C PRO A 94 0.57 -11.85 -32.89
N PRO A 95 -0.37 -11.78 -31.94
CA PRO A 95 -1.04 -10.51 -31.63
C PRO A 95 -0.01 -9.44 -31.28
N GLU A 96 -0.10 -8.26 -31.89
CA GLU A 96 0.95 -7.24 -31.82
C GLU A 96 0.87 -6.35 -30.57
N GLY A 97 -0.15 -6.47 -29.72
CA GLY A 97 -0.37 -5.57 -28.58
C GLY A 97 -0.57 -6.29 -27.25
N MET A 98 -0.07 -5.69 -26.17
CA MET A 98 -0.36 -6.08 -24.79
C MET A 98 -0.66 -4.80 -24.00
N ILE A 99 -1.70 -4.84 -23.16
CA ILE A 99 -2.01 -3.78 -22.20
C ILE A 99 -1.44 -4.19 -20.85
N LEU A 100 -0.77 -3.25 -20.20
CA LEU A 100 -0.10 -3.41 -18.92
C LEU A 100 -0.77 -2.52 -17.90
N SER A 101 -1.18 -3.10 -16.75
CA SER A 101 -1.50 -2.28 -15.57
C SER A 101 -0.23 -1.58 -15.06
N ARG A 102 -0.37 -0.58 -14.17
CA ARG A 102 0.79 0.06 -13.52
C ARG A 102 1.77 -0.96 -12.91
N PHE A 103 1.23 -1.95 -12.21
CA PHE A 103 1.99 -3.06 -11.63
C PHE A 103 2.74 -3.89 -12.69
N ALA A 104 2.11 -4.23 -13.82
CA ALA A 104 2.79 -4.93 -14.91
C ALA A 104 3.88 -4.08 -15.57
N ALA A 105 3.62 -2.78 -15.80
CA ALA A 105 4.62 -1.87 -16.35
C ALA A 105 5.84 -1.74 -15.43
N TYR A 106 5.63 -1.71 -14.11
CA TYR A 106 6.70 -1.76 -13.11
C TYR A 106 7.49 -3.07 -13.18
N LEU A 107 6.81 -4.23 -13.22
CA LEU A 107 7.48 -5.52 -13.35
C LEU A 107 8.29 -5.64 -14.65
N VAL A 108 7.81 -5.07 -15.75
CA VAL A 108 8.56 -5.00 -17.02
C VAL A 108 9.81 -4.13 -16.88
N ALA A 109 9.74 -3.02 -16.13
CA ALA A 109 10.90 -2.18 -15.83
C ALA A 109 11.94 -2.94 -14.97
N LEU A 110 11.50 -3.67 -13.94
CA LEU A 110 12.37 -4.48 -13.07
C LEU A 110 13.05 -5.62 -13.84
N ASN A 111 12.34 -6.22 -14.79
CA ASN A 111 12.84 -7.32 -15.63
C ASN A 111 13.40 -6.84 -16.97
N GLY A 112 13.67 -5.54 -17.10
CA GLY A 112 14.29 -4.94 -18.28
C GLY A 112 15.78 -5.24 -18.38
N ASP A 113 16.40 -4.88 -19.50
CA ASP A 113 17.85 -4.90 -19.67
C ASP A 113 18.47 -3.75 -18.86
N PRO A 114 19.20 -4.04 -17.76
CA PRO A 114 19.74 -3.02 -16.88
C PRO A 114 20.85 -2.17 -17.54
N THR A 115 21.35 -2.58 -18.71
CA THR A 115 22.34 -1.79 -19.46
C THR A 115 21.71 -0.59 -20.19
N LYS A 116 20.37 -0.53 -20.27
CA LYS A 116 19.64 0.57 -20.88
C LYS A 116 19.32 1.65 -19.84
N GLU A 117 19.82 2.87 -20.04
CA GLU A 117 19.51 4.01 -19.15
C GLU A 117 18.00 4.27 -19.03
N ALA A 118 17.26 4.02 -20.12
CA ALA A 118 15.81 4.08 -20.17
C ALA A 118 15.10 3.11 -19.20
N ILE A 119 15.68 1.93 -18.96
CA ILE A 119 15.17 0.98 -17.94
C ILE A 119 15.38 1.53 -16.54
N ALA A 120 16.56 2.07 -16.24
CA ALA A 120 16.84 2.68 -14.94
C ALA A 120 15.88 3.84 -14.63
N PHE A 121 15.62 4.71 -15.61
CA PHE A 121 14.63 5.78 -15.48
C PHE A 121 13.23 5.23 -15.20
N ALA A 122 12.80 4.22 -15.96
CA ALA A 122 11.45 3.69 -15.84
C ALA A 122 11.22 2.95 -14.51
N GLN A 123 12.24 2.29 -13.97
CA GLN A 123 12.21 1.71 -12.62
C GLN A 123 11.91 2.79 -11.57
N VAL A 124 12.59 3.93 -11.66
CA VAL A 124 12.36 5.08 -10.76
C VAL A 124 10.96 5.66 -10.97
N TYR A 125 10.55 5.91 -12.22
CA TYR A 125 9.23 6.45 -12.55
C TYR A 125 8.08 5.59 -11.99
N PHE A 126 8.09 4.28 -12.27
CA PHE A 126 7.02 3.40 -11.81
C PHE A 126 7.07 3.11 -10.31
N ALA A 127 8.26 3.12 -9.68
CA ALA A 127 8.38 3.05 -8.22
C ALA A 127 7.77 4.29 -7.55
N MET A 128 8.10 5.49 -8.05
CA MET A 128 7.53 6.75 -7.55
C MET A 128 6.02 6.80 -7.75
N GLN A 129 5.52 6.44 -8.94
CA GLN A 129 4.09 6.47 -9.23
C GLN A 129 3.30 5.50 -8.35
N THR A 130 3.87 4.32 -8.07
CA THR A 130 3.26 3.34 -7.16
C THR A 130 3.25 3.87 -5.74
N ARG A 131 4.37 4.45 -5.28
CA ARG A 131 4.46 5.06 -3.94
C ARG A 131 3.48 6.22 -3.77
N SER A 132 3.35 7.11 -4.76
CA SER A 132 2.39 8.21 -4.72
C SER A 132 0.95 7.73 -4.61
N MET A 133 0.61 6.62 -5.28
CA MET A 133 -0.71 6.02 -5.20
C MET A 133 -0.97 5.33 -3.86
N GLU A 134 0.01 4.60 -3.32
CA GLU A 134 -0.09 4.02 -1.97
C GLU A 134 -0.30 5.12 -0.92
N LEU A 135 0.48 6.20 -1.00
CA LEU A 135 0.33 7.35 -0.10
C LEU A 135 -1.03 8.04 -0.27
N LEU A 136 -1.54 8.14 -1.50
CA LEU A 136 -2.87 8.69 -1.77
C LEU A 136 -3.97 7.78 -1.22
N GLU A 137 -3.87 6.46 -1.41
CA GLU A 137 -4.82 5.48 -0.85
C GLU A 137 -4.83 5.52 0.68
N GLN A 138 -3.64 5.58 1.30
CA GLN A 138 -3.51 5.78 2.75
C GLN A 138 -4.17 7.08 3.19
N HIS A 139 -3.92 8.19 2.48
CA HIS A 139 -4.53 9.48 2.79
C HIS A 139 -6.06 9.47 2.65
N LEU A 140 -6.59 8.85 1.60
CA LEU A 140 -8.03 8.72 1.38
C LEU A 140 -8.68 7.86 2.48
N ALA A 141 -8.04 6.75 2.87
CA ALA A 141 -8.52 5.90 3.97
C ALA A 141 -8.52 6.65 5.30
N GLU A 142 -7.49 7.46 5.57
CA GLU A 142 -7.43 8.34 6.74
C GLU A 142 -8.55 9.39 6.75
N VAL A 143 -8.81 10.05 5.61
CA VAL A 143 -9.90 11.04 5.47
C VAL A 143 -11.25 10.38 5.69
N GLU A 144 -11.51 9.23 5.04
CA GLU A 144 -12.76 8.48 5.20
C GLU A 144 -12.98 8.09 6.67
N ARG A 145 -11.91 7.72 7.38
CA ARG A 145 -11.97 7.38 8.80
C ARG A 145 -12.30 8.59 9.67
N LEU A 146 -11.71 9.76 9.39
CA LEU A 146 -12.03 11.00 10.08
C LEU A 146 -13.49 11.42 9.86
N GLU A 147 -14.00 11.27 8.64
CA GLU A 147 -15.39 11.53 8.30
C GLU A 147 -16.34 10.58 9.05
N ALA A 148 -16.08 9.27 9.02
CA ALA A 148 -16.85 8.29 9.78
C ALA A 148 -16.86 8.61 11.28
N ARG A 149 -15.72 9.06 11.84
CA ARG A 149 -15.62 9.44 13.26
C ARG A 149 -16.44 10.70 13.59
N ARG A 150 -16.47 11.69 12.69
CA ARG A 150 -17.28 12.90 12.82
C ARG A 150 -18.77 12.57 12.74
N GLN A 151 -19.16 11.71 11.78
CA GLN A 151 -20.52 11.22 11.64
C GLN A 151 -20.98 10.50 12.91
N LEU A 152 -20.20 9.53 13.40
CA LEU A 152 -20.52 8.84 14.65
C LEU A 152 -20.69 9.81 15.83
N SER A 153 -19.86 10.86 15.92
CA SER A 153 -20.02 11.87 16.97
C SER A 153 -21.36 12.60 16.88
N GLN A 154 -21.83 12.87 15.66
CA GLN A 154 -23.12 13.52 15.44
C GLN A 154 -24.27 12.57 15.78
N THR A 155 -24.20 11.34 15.30
CA THR A 155 -25.18 10.29 15.62
C THR A 155 -25.28 10.03 17.12
N GLU A 156 -24.17 9.98 17.85
CA GLU A 156 -24.17 9.81 19.31
C GLU A 156 -24.84 10.99 20.03
N LYS A 157 -24.71 12.22 19.52
CA LYS A 157 -25.43 13.40 20.06
C LYS A 157 -26.93 13.30 19.79
N ASP A 158 -27.31 12.86 18.59
CA ASP A 158 -28.72 12.71 18.20
C ASP A 158 -29.39 11.57 18.97
N LEU A 159 -28.65 10.47 19.19
CA LEU A 159 -29.07 9.36 20.05
C LEU A 159 -29.24 9.85 21.49
N SER A 160 -28.26 10.55 22.05
CA SER A 160 -28.35 11.11 23.42
C SER A 160 -29.58 12.00 23.57
N SER A 161 -29.81 12.90 22.60
CA SER A 161 -30.98 13.78 22.59
C SER A 161 -32.30 13.02 22.50
N ALA A 162 -32.37 11.95 21.69
CA ALA A 162 -33.54 11.10 21.60
C ALA A 162 -33.82 10.37 22.93
N LEU A 163 -32.77 9.84 23.56
CA LEU A 163 -32.86 9.12 24.82
C LEU A 163 -33.30 10.05 25.96
N TYR A 164 -32.77 11.26 26.01
CA TYR A 164 -33.16 12.27 27.00
C TYR A 164 -34.66 12.59 26.95
N ASN A 165 -35.19 12.85 25.76
CA ASN A 165 -36.62 13.10 25.56
C ASN A 165 -37.51 11.90 25.93
N HIS A 166 -36.91 10.72 26.11
CA HIS A 166 -37.56 9.47 26.47
C HIS A 166 -37.24 9.02 27.91
N GLY A 167 -36.75 9.93 28.75
CA GLY A 167 -36.57 9.72 30.19
C GLY A 167 -35.28 8.99 30.57
N VAL A 168 -34.21 9.21 29.81
CA VAL A 168 -32.86 8.71 30.11
C VAL A 168 -31.95 9.89 30.43
N ASP A 169 -31.29 9.85 31.58
CA ASP A 169 -30.28 10.84 31.98
C ASP A 169 -28.87 10.45 31.48
N ASP A 170 -27.86 11.27 31.77
CA ASP A 170 -26.47 11.03 31.35
C ASP A 170 -25.90 9.71 31.89
N THR A 171 -26.29 9.33 33.12
CA THR A 171 -25.92 8.06 33.74
C THR A 171 -26.52 6.90 32.97
N GLY A 172 -27.82 6.96 32.68
CA GLY A 172 -28.53 5.98 31.88
C GLY A 172 -27.97 5.87 30.47
N PHE A 173 -27.62 6.98 29.83
CA PHE A 173 -26.98 7.00 28.51
C PHE A 173 -25.63 6.28 28.53
N SER A 174 -24.81 6.55 29.56
CA SER A 174 -23.51 5.88 29.74
C SER A 174 -23.66 4.37 29.91
N ILE A 175 -24.66 3.91 30.67
CA ILE A 175 -24.99 2.49 30.85
C ILE A 175 -25.42 1.87 29.51
N ILE A 176 -26.33 2.52 28.78
CA ILE A 176 -26.81 2.03 27.47
C ILE A 176 -25.65 1.88 26.50
N ARG A 177 -24.82 2.92 26.37
CA ARG A 177 -23.64 2.91 25.49
C ARG A 177 -22.66 1.79 25.86
N SER A 178 -22.39 1.60 27.16
CA SER A 178 -21.49 0.54 27.62
C SER A 178 -22.05 -0.85 27.31
N ARG A 179 -23.36 -1.07 27.47
CA ARG A 179 -24.02 -2.34 27.08
C ARG A 179 -24.00 -2.55 25.57
N GLY A 180 -24.12 -1.47 24.79
CA GLY A 180 -23.99 -1.50 23.33
C GLY A 180 -22.60 -1.93 22.87
N ASP A 181 -21.55 -1.37 23.49
CA ASP A 181 -20.17 -1.79 23.24
C ASP A 181 -19.99 -3.28 23.55
N GLU A 182 -20.44 -3.74 24.72
CA GLU A 182 -20.35 -5.15 25.09
C GLU A 182 -21.08 -6.06 24.10
N ALA A 183 -22.26 -5.64 23.62
CA ALA A 183 -23.03 -6.37 22.62
C ALA A 183 -22.32 -6.42 21.25
N LEU A 184 -21.65 -5.34 20.83
CA LEU A 184 -20.96 -5.26 19.54
C LEU A 184 -19.63 -6.02 19.58
N PHE A 185 -18.86 -5.86 20.65
CA PHE A 185 -17.50 -6.39 20.77
C PHE A 185 -17.45 -7.76 21.44
N GLY A 186 -18.44 -8.14 22.24
CA GLY A 186 -18.36 -9.30 23.13
C GLY A 186 -17.33 -9.12 24.25
N LEU A 187 -16.91 -7.88 24.46
CA LEU A 187 -15.94 -7.42 25.44
C LEU A 187 -16.46 -6.11 26.00
N THR A 188 -16.26 -5.87 27.29
CA THR A 188 -16.63 -4.61 27.93
C THR A 188 -15.88 -3.43 27.30
N THR A 189 -16.44 -2.22 27.41
CA THR A 189 -15.77 -0.99 26.95
C THR A 189 -14.37 -0.85 27.53
N LYS A 190 -14.16 -1.30 28.77
CA LYS A 190 -12.85 -1.25 29.44
C LYS A 190 -11.86 -2.20 28.76
N GLU A 191 -12.22 -3.47 28.59
CA GLU A 191 -11.35 -4.47 27.94
C GLU A 191 -10.99 -4.05 26.51
N MET A 192 -11.94 -3.50 25.77
CA MET A 192 -11.69 -2.98 24.43
C MET A 192 -10.74 -1.76 24.44
N LYS A 193 -10.89 -0.84 25.40
CA LYS A 193 -9.97 0.30 25.54
C LYS A 193 -8.56 -0.16 25.91
N ASP A 194 -8.43 -1.17 26.76
CA ASP A 194 -7.13 -1.74 27.16
C ASP A 194 -6.46 -2.40 25.95
N ARG A 195 -7.22 -3.19 25.18
CA ARG A 195 -6.73 -3.84 23.94
C ARG A 195 -6.26 -2.82 22.90
N LEU A 196 -7.03 -1.75 22.66
CA LEU A 196 -6.69 -0.72 21.68
C LEU A 196 -5.78 0.37 22.26
N LYS A 197 -5.32 0.20 23.51
CA LYS A 197 -4.44 1.12 24.24
C LYS A 197 -5.00 2.56 24.37
N CYS A 198 -6.32 2.73 24.34
CA CYS A 198 -6.98 4.06 24.24
C CYS A 198 -6.79 4.95 25.48
N GLY A 199 -6.48 4.39 26.65
CA GLY A 199 -6.44 5.14 27.91
C GLY A 199 -7.78 5.85 28.19
N SER A 200 -7.74 7.16 28.45
CA SER A 200 -8.94 7.97 28.68
C SER A 200 -9.70 8.32 27.39
N ALA A 201 -9.08 8.19 26.22
CA ALA A 201 -9.68 8.58 24.95
C ALA A 201 -10.93 7.72 24.61
N PRO A 202 -11.86 8.26 23.79
CA PRO A 202 -12.98 7.48 23.26
C PRO A 202 -12.48 6.26 22.49
N LEU A 203 -13.16 5.12 22.67
CA LEU A 203 -12.83 3.87 21.97
C LEU A 203 -12.78 4.09 20.44
N ALA A 204 -13.76 4.83 19.92
CA ALA A 204 -13.90 5.12 18.49
C ALA A 204 -12.69 5.83 17.86
N ASN A 205 -11.81 6.46 18.64
CA ASN A 205 -10.62 7.12 18.11
C ASN A 205 -9.58 6.14 17.57
N ARG A 206 -9.65 4.85 17.92
CA ARG A 206 -8.71 3.81 17.48
C ARG A 206 -9.36 2.62 16.79
N LEU A 207 -10.66 2.72 16.54
CA LEU A 207 -11.38 1.73 15.75
C LEU A 207 -11.08 1.92 14.26
N PRO A 208 -11.04 0.82 13.48
CA PRO A 208 -11.09 0.89 12.03
C PRO A 208 -12.40 1.48 11.52
N THR A 209 -12.36 2.08 10.32
CA THR A 209 -13.50 2.76 9.68
C THR A 209 -14.77 1.90 9.65
N VAL A 210 -14.64 0.62 9.29
CA VAL A 210 -15.78 -0.30 9.22
C VAL A 210 -16.48 -0.49 10.58
N ILE A 211 -15.70 -0.50 11.67
CA ILE A 211 -16.26 -0.66 13.02
C ILE A 211 -16.86 0.65 13.53
N ILE A 212 -16.29 1.80 13.16
CA ILE A 212 -16.89 3.11 13.43
C ILE A 212 -18.28 3.19 12.77
N ARG A 213 -18.39 2.81 11.49
CA ARG A 213 -19.67 2.76 10.76
C ARG A 213 -20.65 1.74 11.34
N ALA A 214 -20.17 0.60 11.82
CA ALA A 214 -20.99 -0.38 12.51
C ALA A 214 -21.63 0.20 13.80
N LYS A 215 -20.83 0.90 14.62
CA LYS A 215 -21.35 1.62 15.79
C LYS A 215 -22.36 2.70 15.41
N ASP A 216 -22.05 3.44 14.34
CA ASP A 216 -22.91 4.51 13.83
C ASP A 216 -24.29 3.97 13.44
N LEU A 217 -24.33 2.90 12.63
CA LEU A 217 -25.57 2.23 12.25
C LEU A 217 -26.37 1.73 13.46
N ALA A 218 -25.72 1.09 14.43
CA ALA A 218 -26.40 0.61 15.64
C ALA A 218 -27.00 1.77 16.46
N ALA A 219 -26.29 2.90 16.55
CA ALA A 219 -26.77 4.12 17.21
C ALA A 219 -27.95 4.75 16.45
N GLU A 220 -27.88 4.87 15.12
CA GLU A 220 -28.98 5.37 14.29
C GLU A 220 -30.24 4.52 14.42
N MET A 221 -30.11 3.19 14.30
CA MET A 221 -31.23 2.25 14.46
C MET A 221 -31.90 2.40 15.82
N THR A 222 -31.10 2.56 16.88
CA THR A 222 -31.61 2.74 18.24
C THR A 222 -32.34 4.06 18.39
N ALA A 223 -31.81 5.15 17.85
CA ALA A 223 -32.45 6.46 17.87
C ALA A 223 -33.77 6.45 17.09
N TYR A 224 -33.79 5.80 15.93
CA TYR A 224 -35.00 5.62 15.11
C TYR A 224 -36.06 4.79 15.86
N ASN A 225 -35.70 3.60 16.36
CA ASN A 225 -36.63 2.69 17.04
C ASN A 225 -37.14 3.27 18.36
N THR A 226 -36.33 4.03 19.09
CA THR A 226 -36.76 4.74 20.31
C THR A 226 -37.91 5.70 20.02
N ARG A 227 -37.80 6.49 18.94
CA ARG A 227 -38.84 7.43 18.50
C ARG A 227 -40.07 6.69 17.96
N ALA A 228 -39.86 5.76 17.04
CA ALA A 228 -40.93 5.02 16.36
C ALA A 228 -41.79 4.21 17.33
N ASN A 229 -41.15 3.50 18.26
CA ASN A 229 -41.83 2.61 19.21
C ASN A 229 -42.11 3.27 20.57
N LYS A 230 -41.81 4.57 20.71
CA LYS A 230 -42.01 5.35 21.94
C LYS A 230 -41.41 4.68 23.18
N LEU A 231 -40.24 4.03 23.02
CA LEU A 231 -39.55 3.35 24.12
C LEU A 231 -39.19 4.35 25.21
N ARG A 232 -39.32 4.01 26.50
CA ARG A 232 -39.04 4.93 27.60
C ARG A 232 -38.15 4.32 28.67
N GLY A 233 -37.25 5.13 29.20
CA GLY A 233 -36.34 4.75 30.28
C GLY A 233 -35.19 3.84 29.85
N VAL A 234 -34.28 3.63 30.80
CA VAL A 234 -32.96 3.00 30.54
C VAL A 234 -33.07 1.57 30.04
N ARG A 235 -33.96 0.75 30.64
CA ARG A 235 -34.02 -0.69 30.34
C ARG A 235 -34.59 -0.98 28.94
N PRO A 236 -35.79 -0.49 28.55
CA PRO A 236 -36.34 -0.77 27.22
C PRO A 236 -35.45 -0.26 26.09
N ILE A 237 -34.88 0.94 26.24
CA ILE A 237 -33.98 1.52 25.23
C ILE A 237 -32.62 0.82 25.22
N GLY A 238 -32.09 0.44 26.39
CA GLY A 238 -30.86 -0.34 26.49
C GLY A 238 -30.98 -1.72 25.84
N ASP A 239 -32.10 -2.40 26.04
CA ASP A 239 -32.35 -3.71 25.41
C ASP A 239 -32.50 -3.59 23.88
N GLU A 240 -33.09 -2.49 23.40
CA GLU A 240 -33.12 -2.13 21.98
C GLU A 240 -31.71 -1.89 21.43
N HIS A 241 -30.91 -1.09 22.13
CA HIS A 241 -29.54 -0.80 21.73
C HIS A 241 -28.67 -2.07 21.69
N VAL A 242 -28.81 -2.94 22.68
CA VAL A 242 -28.12 -4.24 22.72
C VAL A 242 -28.49 -5.11 21.52
N ARG A 243 -29.79 -5.25 21.22
CA ARG A 243 -30.24 -6.02 20.04
C ARG A 243 -29.67 -5.47 18.74
N ASN A 244 -29.69 -4.15 18.55
CA ASN A 244 -29.15 -3.52 17.34
C ASN A 244 -27.64 -3.78 17.20
N ASN A 245 -26.88 -3.67 18.28
CA ASN A 245 -25.44 -4.00 18.28
C ASN A 245 -25.18 -5.49 18.04
N GLN A 246 -25.98 -6.40 18.58
CA GLN A 246 -25.89 -7.84 18.31
C GLN A 246 -26.17 -8.18 16.84
N ASN A 247 -27.16 -7.52 16.23
CA ASN A 247 -27.48 -7.69 14.81
C ASN A 247 -26.33 -7.21 13.93
N VAL A 248 -25.80 -6.02 14.21
CA VAL A 248 -24.63 -5.48 13.50
C VAL A 248 -23.41 -6.37 13.68
N ARG A 249 -23.14 -6.86 14.90
CA ARG A 249 -22.07 -7.83 15.17
C ARG A 249 -22.24 -9.09 14.34
N SER A 250 -23.45 -9.63 14.26
CA SER A 250 -23.74 -10.84 13.50
C SER A 250 -23.47 -10.66 12.00
N ALA A 251 -23.81 -9.49 11.45
CA ALA A 251 -23.50 -9.13 10.07
C ALA A 251 -21.99 -9.02 9.81
N LEU A 252 -21.24 -8.38 10.72
CA LEU A 252 -19.78 -8.31 10.66
C LEU A 252 -19.14 -9.71 10.69
N MET A 253 -19.55 -10.53 11.66
CA MET A 253 -19.02 -11.90 11.84
C MET A 253 -19.30 -12.78 10.62
N SER A 254 -20.50 -12.67 10.03
CA SER A 254 -20.87 -13.41 8.81
C SER A 254 -20.03 -13.00 7.59
N SER A 255 -19.50 -11.78 7.61
CA SER A 255 -18.60 -11.24 6.58
C SER A 255 -17.12 -11.47 6.90
N GLY A 256 -16.81 -12.27 7.94
CA GLY A 256 -15.44 -12.55 8.37
C GLY A 256 -14.77 -11.45 9.19
N ILE A 257 -15.50 -10.40 9.59
CA ILE A 257 -14.99 -9.27 10.36
C ILE A 257 -15.30 -9.50 11.84
N ASN A 258 -14.27 -9.76 12.65
CA ASN A 258 -14.43 -9.89 14.09
C ASN A 258 -14.17 -8.55 14.81
N PRO A 259 -15.21 -7.84 15.30
CA PRO A 259 -15.03 -6.53 15.92
C PRO A 259 -14.19 -6.56 17.20
N ALA A 260 -14.04 -7.72 17.85
CA ALA A 260 -13.23 -7.90 19.07
C ALA A 260 -11.73 -8.06 18.78
N ARG A 261 -11.35 -8.39 17.53
CA ARG A 261 -9.98 -8.73 17.13
C ARG A 261 -9.37 -7.70 16.16
N VAL A 262 -9.89 -6.49 16.16
CA VAL A 262 -9.32 -5.41 15.35
C VAL A 262 -8.02 -4.90 15.96
N GLU A 263 -7.08 -4.53 15.10
CA GLU A 263 -5.85 -3.85 15.47
C GLU A 263 -6.11 -2.36 15.73
N PRO A 264 -5.36 -1.73 16.64
CA PRO A 264 -5.52 -0.30 16.92
C PRO A 264 -4.96 0.55 15.79
N ASP A 265 -5.83 1.36 15.19
CA ASP A 265 -5.39 2.44 14.30
C ASP A 265 -4.86 3.63 15.12
N GLU A 266 -4.13 4.53 14.45
CA GLU A 266 -3.70 5.80 15.02
C GLU A 266 -4.90 6.57 15.61
N ASP A 267 -4.68 7.29 16.72
CA ASP A 267 -5.72 8.13 17.30
C ASP A 267 -6.21 9.20 16.31
N THR A 268 -7.52 9.23 16.04
CA THR A 268 -8.13 10.20 15.12
C THR A 268 -7.86 11.67 15.47
N ALA A 269 -7.64 12.00 16.75
CA ALA A 269 -7.29 13.36 17.17
C ALA A 269 -5.85 13.74 16.80
N LYS A 270 -4.92 12.77 16.83
CA LYS A 270 -3.55 12.96 16.32
C LYS A 270 -3.57 13.09 14.80
N LEU A 271 -4.31 12.20 14.14
CA LEU A 271 -4.51 12.20 12.69
C LEU A 271 -5.05 13.55 12.18
N GLU A 272 -6.10 14.07 12.81
CA GLU A 272 -6.69 15.37 12.42
C GLU A 272 -5.71 16.55 12.59
N ARG A 273 -4.84 16.50 13.61
CA ARG A 273 -3.78 17.51 13.79
C ARG A 273 -2.73 17.41 12.70
N ARG A 274 -2.31 16.19 12.34
CA ARG A 274 -1.37 15.95 11.23
C ARG A 274 -1.93 16.52 9.93
N HIS A 275 -3.17 16.20 9.57
CA HIS A 275 -3.82 16.71 8.35
C HIS A 275 -3.92 18.24 8.33
N LYS A 276 -4.27 18.88 9.46
CA LYS A 276 -4.29 20.35 9.57
C LYS A 276 -2.90 20.98 9.38
N SER A 277 -1.84 20.33 9.87
CA SER A 277 -0.46 20.80 9.69
C SER A 277 0.07 20.58 8.27
N GLN A 278 -0.41 19.55 7.56
CA GLN A 278 -0.01 19.22 6.20
C GLN A 278 -0.76 20.06 5.15
N HIS A 279 -1.99 20.51 5.40
CA HIS A 279 -2.72 21.40 4.50
C HIS A 279 -2.00 22.73 4.15
N GLY A 280 -0.96 23.12 4.91
CA GLY A 280 -0.08 24.25 4.59
C GLY A 280 1.19 23.88 3.79
N LYS A 281 1.45 22.59 3.55
CA LYS A 281 2.67 22.06 2.91
C LYS A 281 2.41 21.15 1.70
N VAL A 282 1.17 20.71 1.46
CA VAL A 282 0.81 19.87 0.31
C VAL A 282 0.62 20.75 -0.94
N ALA A 283 1.73 21.35 -1.36
CA ALA A 283 1.99 21.65 -2.75
C ALA A 283 3.33 20.98 -3.06
N LEU A 284 3.33 19.64 -3.07
CA LEU A 284 4.46 18.86 -3.60
C LEU A 284 4.55 19.19 -5.09
N SER A 285 5.31 20.25 -5.40
CA SER A 285 5.55 20.67 -6.76
C SER A 285 6.49 19.66 -7.42
N ALA A 286 6.37 19.51 -8.74
CA ALA A 286 7.28 18.72 -9.57
C ALA A 286 8.77 19.13 -9.48
N GLN A 287 9.13 20.07 -8.60
CA GLN A 287 10.50 20.52 -8.33
C GLN A 287 11.31 19.60 -7.40
N GLU A 288 10.68 18.69 -6.64
CA GLU A 288 11.39 17.83 -5.68
C GLU A 288 11.89 16.49 -6.24
N LEU A 289 11.55 16.18 -7.51
CA LEU A 289 12.04 15.00 -8.25
C LEU A 289 13.58 14.79 -8.22
N PRO A 290 14.45 15.83 -8.20
CA PRO A 290 15.90 15.64 -8.19
C PRO A 290 16.50 15.41 -6.80
N ALA A 291 15.82 15.79 -5.71
CA ALA A 291 16.36 15.72 -4.35
C ALA A 291 16.24 14.32 -3.71
N LEU A 292 15.44 13.44 -4.33
CA LEU A 292 15.29 12.02 -3.99
C LEU A 292 16.18 11.10 -4.84
N LEU A 293 17.01 11.68 -5.73
CA LEU A 293 18.05 10.95 -6.43
C LEU A 293 19.31 10.88 -5.57
N PRO A 294 19.95 9.71 -5.38
CA PRO A 294 21.37 9.72 -5.01
C PRO A 294 22.16 10.47 -6.09
N PRO A 295 23.19 11.26 -5.73
CA PRO A 295 23.91 12.08 -6.69
C PRO A 295 24.51 11.20 -7.79
N SER A 296 24.49 11.72 -9.02
CA SER A 296 24.98 11.02 -10.20
C SER A 296 26.49 10.79 -10.13
N GLU A 297 26.90 9.63 -9.61
CA GLU A 297 28.26 9.11 -9.76
C GLU A 297 28.41 8.25 -11.03
N PRO A 298 29.65 8.08 -11.53
CA PRO A 298 29.90 7.54 -12.86
C PRO A 298 29.39 6.10 -12.99
N THR A 299 28.96 5.78 -14.21
CA THR A 299 28.45 4.49 -14.65
C THR A 299 29.06 3.31 -13.89
N PRO A 300 28.26 2.48 -13.18
CA PRO A 300 28.77 1.22 -12.68
C PRO A 300 29.18 0.39 -13.90
N LYS A 301 30.44 -0.06 -13.94
CA LYS A 301 30.84 -1.12 -14.87
C LYS A 301 29.84 -2.26 -14.71
N ALA A 302 29.31 -2.71 -15.85
CA ALA A 302 28.26 -3.72 -15.99
C ALA A 302 28.17 -4.67 -14.79
N ALA A 303 26.97 -4.76 -14.19
CA ALA A 303 26.66 -5.81 -13.25
C ALA A 303 27.12 -7.16 -13.85
N PRO A 304 27.90 -7.98 -13.13
CA PRO A 304 28.37 -9.24 -13.68
C PRO A 304 27.16 -10.08 -14.14
N PRO A 305 27.28 -10.79 -15.27
CA PRO A 305 26.17 -11.50 -15.88
C PRO A 305 25.55 -12.47 -14.87
N VAL A 306 24.22 -12.60 -14.92
CA VAL A 306 23.45 -13.60 -14.17
C VAL A 306 24.09 -14.97 -14.41
N PRO A 307 24.62 -15.64 -13.37
CA PRO A 307 25.30 -16.91 -13.55
C PRO A 307 24.30 -17.95 -14.07
N THR A 308 24.65 -18.59 -15.19
CA THR A 308 23.84 -19.62 -15.87
C THR A 308 23.82 -20.97 -15.15
N LYS A 309 24.33 -21.03 -13.92
CA LYS A 309 24.33 -22.20 -13.03
C LYS A 309 23.64 -21.84 -11.72
N LYS A 310 23.00 -22.82 -11.09
CA LYS A 310 22.39 -22.66 -9.75
C LYS A 310 23.42 -22.03 -8.80
N PRO A 311 23.17 -20.83 -8.27
CA PRO A 311 24.15 -20.11 -7.46
C PRO A 311 24.37 -20.84 -6.14
N THR A 312 25.61 -20.85 -5.68
CA THR A 312 25.98 -21.41 -4.37
C THR A 312 25.82 -20.36 -3.28
N THR A 313 25.62 -20.81 -2.02
CA THR A 313 25.58 -19.95 -0.83
C THR A 313 26.75 -18.95 -0.81
N LYS A 314 27.97 -19.42 -1.08
CA LYS A 314 29.19 -18.60 -1.09
C LYS A 314 29.20 -17.51 -2.18
N GLU A 315 28.59 -17.77 -3.33
CA GLU A 315 28.49 -16.78 -4.42
C GLU A 315 27.49 -15.68 -4.09
N MET A 316 26.37 -16.04 -3.45
CA MET A 316 25.34 -15.08 -3.00
C MET A 316 25.88 -14.17 -1.90
N ILE A 317 26.56 -14.74 -0.90
CA ILE A 317 27.22 -14.00 0.18
C ILE A 317 28.24 -13.02 -0.40
N LYS A 318 29.15 -13.50 -1.26
CA LYS A 318 30.19 -12.66 -1.88
C LYS A 318 29.59 -11.50 -2.69
N TRP A 319 28.47 -11.74 -3.38
CA TRP A 319 27.77 -10.69 -4.11
C TRP A 319 27.16 -9.66 -3.16
N PHE A 320 26.47 -10.11 -2.11
CA PHE A 320 25.82 -9.26 -1.12
C PHE A 320 26.82 -8.36 -0.38
N VAL A 321 27.90 -8.94 0.16
CA VAL A 321 28.98 -8.19 0.82
C VAL A 321 29.60 -7.15 -0.11
N SER A 322 29.80 -7.49 -1.39
CA SER A 322 30.34 -6.53 -2.35
C SER A 322 29.42 -5.32 -2.58
N ILE A 323 28.11 -5.48 -2.43
CA ILE A 323 27.14 -4.38 -2.54
C ILE A 323 27.18 -3.53 -1.27
N TYR A 324 27.23 -4.18 -0.11
CA TYR A 324 27.27 -3.48 1.16
C TYR A 324 28.56 -2.68 1.33
N ASP A 325 29.75 -3.25 1.10
CA ASP A 325 31.03 -2.53 1.24
C ASP A 325 31.08 -1.29 0.33
N ARG A 326 30.51 -1.40 -0.88
CA ARG A 326 30.36 -0.26 -1.81
C ARG A 326 29.39 0.80 -1.32
N ALA A 327 28.43 0.44 -0.47
CA ALA A 327 27.48 1.36 0.15
C ALA A 327 28.07 2.05 1.40
N VAL A 328 28.98 1.38 2.14
CA VAL A 328 29.68 1.93 3.31
C VAL A 328 30.76 2.93 2.91
N ASP A 329 31.60 2.60 1.92
CA ASP A 329 32.70 3.45 1.47
C ASP A 329 32.24 4.80 0.86
N ARG A 330 30.94 4.95 0.60
CA ARG A 330 30.32 6.15 0.01
C ARG A 330 29.60 7.05 1.03
N SER A 331 29.68 6.73 2.33
CA SER A 331 29.10 7.56 3.39
C SER A 331 30.02 8.75 3.73
N PRO A 332 29.52 10.00 3.80
CA PRO A 332 30.33 11.14 4.23
C PRO A 332 30.77 10.97 5.69
N SER A 333 32.03 11.26 6.00
CA SER A 333 32.61 11.19 7.35
C SER A 333 32.03 12.20 8.36
N ASP A 334 31.08 13.04 7.95
CA ASP A 334 30.44 14.02 8.81
C ASP A 334 29.16 13.44 9.43
N GLY A 335 29.35 12.61 10.47
CA GLY A 335 28.55 12.50 11.71
C GLY A 335 27.02 12.60 11.71
N GLY A 336 26.34 12.59 10.57
CA GLY A 336 24.89 12.56 10.47
C GLY A 336 24.44 11.10 10.39
N GLU A 337 23.64 10.67 11.37
CA GLU A 337 22.94 9.38 11.35
C GLU A 337 22.01 9.31 10.13
N TYR A 338 22.55 8.89 8.99
CA TYR A 338 21.76 8.37 7.89
C TYR A 338 21.46 6.91 8.22
N ALA A 339 20.25 6.66 8.71
CA ALA A 339 19.68 5.32 8.73
C ALA A 339 19.62 4.83 7.27
N TYR A 340 20.52 3.92 6.89
CA TYR A 340 20.37 3.16 5.65
C TYR A 340 19.00 2.47 5.70
N PRO A 341 18.25 2.42 4.58
CA PRO A 341 17.02 1.65 4.55
C PRO A 341 17.35 0.22 4.95
N LEU A 342 16.74 -0.27 6.03
CA LEU A 342 16.85 -1.66 6.46
C LEU A 342 16.58 -2.56 5.25
N ILE A 343 17.62 -3.23 4.78
CA ILE A 343 17.56 -4.11 3.62
C ILE A 343 17.16 -5.49 4.13
N ASP A 344 15.99 -5.97 3.72
CA ASP A 344 15.64 -7.36 3.91
C ASP A 344 16.57 -8.22 3.03
N ILE A 345 17.52 -8.90 3.68
CA ILE A 345 18.57 -9.70 3.04
C ILE A 345 17.92 -10.80 2.18
N GLU A 346 16.82 -11.39 2.67
CA GLU A 346 16.12 -12.47 2.00
C GLU A 346 15.47 -11.97 0.69
N ASP A 347 14.73 -10.86 0.74
CA ASP A 347 14.10 -10.27 -0.45
C ASP A 347 15.13 -9.85 -1.51
N VAL A 348 16.28 -9.32 -1.08
CA VAL A 348 17.37 -8.95 -1.97
C VAL A 348 18.00 -10.17 -2.63
N LEU A 349 18.22 -11.26 -1.89
CA LEU A 349 18.78 -12.48 -2.44
C LEU A 349 17.77 -13.20 -3.36
N ILE A 350 16.48 -13.22 -3.02
CA ILE A 350 15.41 -13.77 -3.86
C ILE A 350 15.31 -13.00 -5.19
N GLY A 351 15.31 -11.67 -5.11
CA GLY A 351 15.21 -10.81 -6.29
C GLY A 351 16.42 -10.95 -7.23
N GLN A 352 17.62 -11.09 -6.66
CA GLN A 352 18.84 -11.20 -7.46
C GLN A 352 19.11 -12.61 -7.97
N PHE A 353 18.79 -13.64 -7.20
CA PHE A 353 19.09 -15.03 -7.49
C PHE A 353 17.81 -15.87 -7.61
N PRO A 354 16.94 -15.59 -8.60
CA PRO A 354 15.64 -16.26 -8.74
C PRO A 354 15.73 -17.76 -9.10
N THR A 355 16.95 -18.28 -9.33
CA THR A 355 17.22 -19.69 -9.59
C THR A 355 17.84 -20.44 -8.40
N ALA A 356 18.11 -19.74 -7.29
CA ALA A 356 18.54 -20.33 -6.03
C ALA A 356 17.36 -21.10 -5.40
N SER A 357 17.65 -22.23 -4.75
CA SER A 357 16.63 -22.92 -3.95
C SER A 357 16.52 -22.28 -2.56
N ASP A 358 15.33 -22.34 -1.96
CA ASP A 358 15.03 -21.80 -0.62
C ASP A 358 16.08 -22.22 0.43
N ARG A 359 16.53 -23.47 0.41
CA ARG A 359 17.58 -23.98 1.33
C ARG A 359 18.93 -23.25 1.20
N VAL A 360 19.27 -22.81 -0.01
CA VAL A 360 20.55 -22.12 -0.30
C VAL A 360 20.42 -20.63 0.04
N ILE A 361 19.24 -20.04 -0.18
CA ILE A 361 18.91 -18.66 0.23
C ILE A 361 18.93 -18.57 1.75
N ALA A 362 18.18 -19.42 2.45
CA ALA A 362 18.12 -19.43 3.92
C ALA A 362 19.51 -19.59 4.55
N LYS A 363 20.36 -20.47 4.01
CA LYS A 363 21.74 -20.63 4.50
C LYS A 363 22.63 -19.40 4.24
N ALA A 364 22.38 -18.67 3.15
CA ALA A 364 23.12 -17.43 2.86
C ALA A 364 22.67 -16.27 3.74
N VAL A 365 21.37 -16.18 4.04
CA VAL A 365 20.81 -15.22 5.00
C VAL A 365 21.40 -15.48 6.38
N GLU A 366 21.34 -16.73 6.88
CA GLU A 366 21.90 -17.14 8.17
C GLU A 366 23.39 -16.79 8.30
N GLU A 367 24.22 -17.13 7.30
CA GLU A 367 25.66 -16.80 7.31
C GLU A 367 25.93 -15.27 7.22
N LEU A 368 25.10 -14.50 6.49
CA LEU A 368 25.24 -13.04 6.41
C LEU A 368 24.84 -12.34 7.70
N GLU A 369 23.85 -12.89 8.41
CA GLU A 369 23.42 -12.44 9.73
C GLU A 369 24.41 -12.81 10.83
N GLU A 370 25.17 -13.89 10.68
CA GLU A 370 26.21 -14.28 11.65
C GLU A 370 27.55 -13.54 11.47
N GLU A 371 27.96 -13.22 10.23
CA GLU A 371 29.35 -12.80 9.94
C GLU A 371 29.59 -11.29 9.66
N GLY A 372 28.58 -10.41 9.62
CA GLY A 372 28.83 -9.02 9.19
C GLY A 372 28.16 -7.87 9.94
N PRO A 373 28.68 -6.63 9.79
CA PRO A 373 28.19 -5.42 10.46
C PRO A 373 26.85 -4.89 9.89
N TRP A 374 26.13 -5.72 9.13
CA TRP A 374 24.84 -5.46 8.50
C TRP A 374 23.65 -5.85 9.38
N VAL A 375 23.92 -6.44 10.54
CA VAL A 375 22.92 -6.79 11.56
C VAL A 375 22.51 -5.52 12.30
N LEU A 376 21.20 -5.32 12.47
CA LEU A 376 20.61 -4.37 13.40
C LEU A 376 21.45 -4.28 14.68
N ALA A 377 22.10 -3.13 14.93
CA ALA A 377 22.76 -2.92 16.20
C ALA A 377 21.71 -3.08 17.33
N PRO A 378 22.02 -3.81 18.43
CA PRO A 378 21.11 -3.90 19.56
C PRO A 378 20.82 -2.49 20.08
N GLY A 379 19.58 -2.03 19.94
CA GLY A 379 19.17 -0.66 20.26
C GLY A 379 18.55 0.15 19.11
N ALA A 380 18.46 -0.38 17.89
CA ALA A 380 17.75 0.28 16.79
C ALA A 380 16.27 0.59 17.12
N ASP A 381 15.65 -0.21 18.00
CA ASP A 381 14.30 0.04 18.52
C ASP A 381 14.19 1.37 19.30
N GLU A 382 15.25 1.81 19.99
CA GLU A 382 15.27 3.08 20.73
C GLU A 382 15.37 4.30 19.79
N TYR A 383 16.00 4.16 18.62
CA TYR A 383 16.01 5.21 17.59
C TYR A 383 14.60 5.42 17.00
N TYR A 384 13.85 4.34 16.77
CA TYR A 384 12.44 4.42 16.37
C TYR A 384 11.55 5.00 17.47
N GLU A 385 11.76 4.66 18.75
CA GLU A 385 11.05 5.30 19.87
C GLU A 385 11.38 6.80 20.01
N SER A 386 12.57 7.23 19.57
CA SER A 386 12.99 8.64 19.59
C SER A 386 12.40 9.45 18.44
N LEU A 387 12.19 8.84 17.26
CA LEU A 387 11.49 9.44 16.13
C LEU A 387 9.96 9.56 16.36
N GLU A 388 9.42 8.81 17.32
CA GLU A 388 8.02 8.91 17.77
C GLU A 388 7.77 9.93 18.90
N ARG A 389 8.81 10.54 19.49
CA ARG A 389 8.69 11.64 20.46
C ARG A 389 8.79 13.00 19.78
#